data_AF-A0A357JH78-F1
#
_entry.id   AF-A0A357JH78-F1
#
_cell.length_a   1.000
_cell.length_b   1.000
_cell.length_c   1.000
_cell.angle_alpha   90.00
_cell.angle_beta   90.00
_cell.angle_gamma   90.00
#
_symmetry.space_group_name_H-M   'P 1'
#
loop_
_entity.id
_entity.type
_entity.pdbx_description
1 polymer ?
#
loop_
_entity_poly.entity_id
_entity_poly.type
_entity_poly.pdbx_seq_one_letter_code
_entity_poly.pdbx_strand_id
1 'polypeptide(L)'
;MNLKKTRFLTIGLILISISLVSYGQSRQEKTEAIIIKLKLIENQKTNYKFQLEPLKYQATGNDSIKIIELEKQLSDDEIVKRISSAFNEVFSENEINDIYDFIQTSAFEKFFNSGETYKIIASKFKDIDKEIERITNNFSETVEEPTKKFEPIPVDRENGFYATVDYNYSTADKDIKLEDKPSLTSKDISEVKKAFSSYNDQPEISIVFTKEGAKKFYLLTKENIGKPVAIVIAKQIVSMPTVNSEIIGGKASISGNFTEEEIDKMIEILKGK
;
A
#
# COMPACT_ATOMS: atom_id res chain seq x y z
N MET A 1 -47.73 38.85 8.91
CA MET A 1 -47.50 37.95 7.76
C MET A 1 -46.24 37.15 8.06
N ASN A 2 -46.41 35.84 8.25
CA ASN A 2 -45.49 34.95 8.99
C ASN A 2 -44.19 34.62 8.24
N LEU A 3 -43.07 34.73 8.94
CA LEU A 3 -41.74 34.25 8.55
C LEU A 3 -41.72 32.71 8.56
N LYS A 4 -41.44 32.09 7.41
CA LYS A 4 -41.20 30.63 7.31
C LYS A 4 -39.82 30.30 7.90
N LYS A 5 -39.80 29.62 9.05
CA LYS A 5 -38.62 28.93 9.59
C LYS A 5 -38.38 27.64 8.80
N THR A 6 -37.27 27.58 8.08
CA THR A 6 -36.75 26.36 7.46
C THR A 6 -36.19 25.44 8.56
N ARG A 7 -36.75 24.23 8.69
CA ARG A 7 -36.23 23.20 9.61
C ARG A 7 -35.04 22.49 8.93
N PHE A 8 -33.86 22.58 9.55
CA PHE A 8 -32.73 21.72 9.22
C PHE A 8 -33.03 20.29 9.69
N LEU A 9 -32.95 19.35 8.75
CA LEU A 9 -33.08 17.92 9.01
C LEU A 9 -31.72 17.41 9.51
N THR A 10 -31.55 17.25 10.82
CA THR A 10 -30.42 16.50 11.39
C THR A 10 -30.60 15.02 11.05
N ILE A 11 -29.78 14.52 10.13
CA ILE A 11 -29.61 13.07 9.89
C ILE A 11 -28.97 12.51 11.16
N GLY A 12 -29.79 11.88 12.01
CA GLY A 12 -29.32 11.19 13.20
C GLY A 12 -28.45 10.01 12.79
N LEU A 13 -27.19 10.00 13.26
CA LEU A 13 -26.39 8.80 13.34
C LEU A 13 -27.13 7.81 14.26
N ILE A 14 -27.69 6.75 13.70
CA ILE A 14 -28.21 5.63 14.49
C ILE A 14 -26.99 4.82 14.94
N LEU A 15 -26.42 5.19 16.08
CA LEU A 15 -25.60 4.28 16.88
C LEU A 15 -26.56 3.26 17.51
N ILE A 16 -26.67 2.08 16.89
CA ILE A 16 -27.37 0.96 17.52
C ILE A 16 -26.51 0.49 18.69
N SER A 17 -26.78 1.03 19.88
CA SER A 17 -26.32 0.44 21.14
C SER A 17 -27.10 -0.86 21.35
N ILE A 18 -26.52 -1.99 20.95
CA ILE A 18 -27.05 -3.31 21.28
C ILE A 18 -26.75 -3.52 22.77
N SER A 19 -27.77 -3.30 23.59
CA SER A 19 -27.82 -3.71 24.98
C SER A 19 -27.69 -5.23 25.06
N LEU A 20 -26.77 -5.70 25.90
CA LEU A 20 -26.54 -7.11 26.19
C LEU A 20 -27.85 -7.80 26.62
N VAL A 21 -28.29 -8.76 25.81
CA VAL A 21 -29.07 -9.89 26.29
C VAL A 21 -28.15 -11.10 26.22
N SER A 22 -27.70 -11.55 27.40
CA SER A 22 -26.94 -12.78 27.61
C SER A 22 -27.83 -14.01 27.40
N TYR A 23 -28.21 -14.28 26.16
CA TYR A 23 -28.75 -15.57 25.71
C TYR A 23 -27.95 -15.98 24.47
N GLY A 24 -27.35 -17.17 24.52
CA GLY A 24 -26.19 -17.56 23.71
C GLY A 24 -26.35 -17.27 22.23
N GLN A 25 -25.44 -16.46 21.68
CA GLN A 25 -25.32 -16.28 20.24
C GLN A 25 -25.19 -17.64 19.57
N SER A 26 -25.91 -17.79 18.47
CA SER A 26 -25.84 -18.95 17.60
C SER A 26 -24.44 -19.11 17.04
N ARG A 27 -24.10 -20.34 16.64
CA ARG A 27 -22.88 -20.63 15.89
C ARG A 27 -22.66 -19.67 14.72
N GLN A 28 -23.73 -19.35 13.99
CA GLN A 28 -23.67 -18.47 12.83
C GLN A 28 -23.27 -17.04 13.23
N GLU A 29 -23.91 -16.47 14.24
CA GLU A 29 -23.60 -15.11 14.72
C GLU A 29 -22.16 -15.01 15.23
N LYS A 30 -21.68 -16.04 15.94
CA LYS A 30 -20.28 -16.12 16.38
C LYS A 30 -19.31 -16.20 15.20
N THR A 31 -19.63 -17.02 14.21
CA THR A 31 -18.83 -17.16 12.99
C THR A 31 -18.74 -15.85 12.23
N GLU A 32 -19.87 -15.16 12.04
CA GLU A 32 -19.92 -13.85 11.36
C GLU A 32 -19.12 -12.79 12.13
N ALA A 33 -19.23 -12.76 13.46
CA ALA A 33 -18.42 -11.87 14.28
C ALA A 33 -16.92 -12.14 14.14
N ILE A 34 -16.50 -13.41 14.06
CA ILE A 34 -15.11 -13.79 13.79
C ILE A 34 -14.66 -13.29 12.41
N ILE A 35 -15.47 -13.53 11.37
CA ILE A 35 -15.20 -13.11 10.00
C ILE A 35 -14.96 -11.59 9.93
N ILE A 36 -15.82 -10.81 10.60
CA ILE A 36 -15.72 -9.35 10.64
C ILE A 36 -14.49 -8.90 11.43
N LYS A 37 -14.29 -9.45 12.63
CA LYS A 37 -13.20 -9.05 13.53
C LYS A 37 -11.82 -9.28 12.91
N LEU A 38 -11.68 -10.40 12.19
CA LEU A 38 -10.47 -10.77 11.48
C LEU A 38 -10.37 -10.14 10.07
N LYS A 39 -11.35 -9.32 9.67
CA LYS A 39 -11.41 -8.63 8.37
C LYS A 39 -11.29 -9.58 7.17
N LEU A 40 -11.82 -10.80 7.29
CA LEU A 40 -11.64 -11.83 6.27
C LEU A 40 -12.36 -11.47 4.96
N ILE A 41 -13.49 -10.75 5.04
CA ILE A 41 -14.23 -10.26 3.87
C ILE A 41 -13.35 -9.30 3.06
N GLU A 42 -12.80 -8.28 3.72
CA GLU A 42 -11.96 -7.28 3.07
C GLU A 42 -10.68 -7.88 2.49
N ASN A 43 -10.10 -8.88 3.14
CA ASN A 43 -8.96 -9.62 2.61
C ASN A 43 -9.30 -10.34 1.30
N GLN A 44 -10.43 -11.03 1.23
CA GLN A 44 -10.87 -11.70 -0.01
C GLN A 44 -11.19 -10.70 -1.12
N LYS A 45 -11.95 -9.64 -0.80
CA LYS A 45 -12.27 -8.57 -1.75
C LYS A 45 -11.00 -7.93 -2.31
N THR A 46 -10.05 -7.61 -1.44
CA THR A 46 -8.77 -7.01 -1.84
C THR A 46 -7.99 -7.94 -2.77
N ASN A 47 -7.89 -9.23 -2.44
CA ASN A 47 -7.20 -10.22 -3.27
C ASN A 47 -7.79 -10.30 -4.69
N TYR A 48 -9.11 -10.51 -4.82
CA TYR A 48 -9.74 -10.63 -6.13
C TYR A 48 -9.88 -9.29 -6.87
N LYS A 49 -10.01 -8.17 -6.14
CA LYS A 49 -9.91 -6.83 -6.72
C LYS A 49 -8.53 -6.57 -7.33
N PHE A 50 -7.44 -7.15 -6.84
CA PHE A 50 -6.17 -7.03 -7.55
C PHE A 50 -6.12 -7.86 -8.84
N GLN A 51 -6.93 -8.91 -8.95
CA GLN A 51 -6.93 -9.83 -10.10
C GLN A 51 -7.93 -9.45 -11.20
N LEU A 52 -9.20 -9.21 -10.85
CA LEU A 52 -10.29 -8.98 -11.81
C LEU A 52 -10.24 -7.62 -12.46
N GLU A 53 -9.80 -6.66 -11.68
CA GLU A 53 -9.96 -5.26 -11.95
C GLU A 53 -9.04 -4.93 -13.17
N PRO A 54 -7.77 -5.39 -13.27
CA PRO A 54 -6.99 -5.21 -14.51
C PRO A 54 -7.60 -5.90 -15.74
N LEU A 55 -8.35 -6.99 -15.56
CA LEU A 55 -9.01 -7.70 -16.66
C LEU A 55 -10.15 -6.86 -17.26
N LYS A 56 -10.79 -5.99 -16.49
CA LYS A 56 -11.86 -5.10 -17.00
C LYS A 56 -11.43 -4.20 -18.15
N TYR A 57 -10.15 -3.81 -18.18
CA TYR A 57 -9.61 -2.95 -19.24
C TYR A 57 -9.11 -3.74 -20.45
N GLN A 58 -9.02 -5.07 -20.35
CA GLN A 58 -8.48 -5.95 -21.38
C GLN A 58 -9.55 -6.84 -22.02
N ALA A 59 -10.54 -7.24 -21.23
CA ALA A 59 -11.62 -8.11 -21.66
C ALA A 59 -12.58 -7.38 -22.60
N THR A 60 -13.06 -8.08 -23.62
CA THR A 60 -14.05 -7.60 -24.57
C THR A 60 -15.18 -8.62 -24.71
N GLY A 61 -16.35 -8.17 -25.20
CA GLY A 61 -17.49 -9.03 -25.46
C GLY A 61 -17.93 -9.84 -24.22
N ASN A 62 -18.01 -11.17 -24.37
CA ASN A 62 -18.49 -12.06 -23.32
C ASN A 62 -17.62 -12.07 -22.06
N ASP A 63 -16.30 -11.84 -22.20
CA ASP A 63 -15.41 -11.85 -21.04
C ASP A 63 -15.64 -10.64 -20.13
N SER A 64 -16.00 -9.48 -20.70
CA SER A 64 -16.37 -8.29 -19.92
C SER A 64 -17.62 -8.53 -19.08
N ILE A 65 -18.62 -9.24 -19.66
CA ILE A 65 -19.85 -9.63 -18.94
C ILE A 65 -19.52 -10.60 -17.81
N LYS A 66 -18.65 -11.59 -18.09
CA LYS A 66 -18.26 -12.59 -17.10
C LYS A 66 -17.49 -11.99 -15.92
N ILE A 67 -16.68 -10.96 -16.15
CA ILE A 67 -16.01 -10.23 -15.06
C ILE A 67 -17.04 -9.55 -14.15
N ILE A 68 -18.07 -8.90 -14.71
CA ILE A 68 -19.14 -8.28 -13.91
C ILE A 68 -19.89 -9.34 -13.09
N GLU A 69 -20.14 -10.52 -13.66
CA GLU A 69 -20.75 -11.64 -12.95
C GLU A 69 -19.86 -12.15 -11.80
N LEU A 70 -18.55 -12.27 -12.03
CA LEU A 70 -17.59 -12.66 -10.99
C LEU A 70 -17.55 -11.64 -9.85
N GLU A 71 -17.61 -10.35 -10.15
CA GLU A 71 -17.67 -9.32 -9.11
C GLU A 71 -18.93 -9.37 -8.27
N LYS A 72 -20.07 -9.74 -8.88
CA LYS A 72 -21.30 -9.98 -8.11
C LYS A 72 -21.16 -11.17 -7.14
N GLN A 73 -20.35 -12.17 -7.48
CA GLN A 73 -20.03 -13.29 -6.58
C GLN A 73 -19.05 -12.91 -5.47
N LEU A 74 -18.51 -11.69 -5.48
CA LEU A 74 -17.61 -11.15 -4.48
C LEU A 74 -18.29 -10.07 -3.63
N SER A 75 -19.62 -10.07 -3.56
CA SER A 75 -20.36 -9.28 -2.58
C SER A 75 -20.04 -9.73 -1.15
N ASP A 76 -20.22 -8.83 -0.18
CA ASP A 76 -19.98 -9.12 1.23
C ASP A 76 -20.80 -10.35 1.67
N ASP A 77 -22.08 -10.41 1.31
CA ASP A 77 -22.98 -11.52 1.66
C ASP A 77 -22.50 -12.87 1.09
N GLU A 78 -22.07 -12.90 -0.18
CA GLU A 78 -21.63 -14.13 -0.84
C GLU A 78 -20.27 -14.59 -0.29
N ILE A 79 -19.38 -13.65 0.01
CA ILE A 79 -18.10 -13.95 0.67
C ILE A 79 -18.32 -14.47 2.08
N VAL A 80 -19.19 -13.83 2.87
CA VAL A 80 -19.56 -14.31 4.22
C VAL A 80 -20.10 -15.73 4.13
N LYS A 81 -21.03 -16.00 3.21
CA LYS A 81 -21.59 -17.35 3.01
C LYS A 81 -20.52 -18.40 2.71
N ARG A 82 -19.57 -18.09 1.83
CA ARG A 82 -18.46 -19.00 1.47
C ARG A 82 -17.52 -19.25 2.64
N ILE A 83 -17.14 -18.19 3.35
CA ILE A 83 -16.25 -18.32 4.52
C ILE A 83 -16.96 -19.07 5.64
N SER A 84 -18.24 -18.78 5.91
CA SER A 84 -19.03 -19.50 6.91
C SER A 84 -19.18 -20.99 6.57
N SER A 85 -19.33 -21.35 5.29
CA SER A 85 -19.29 -22.77 4.86
C SER A 85 -17.95 -23.42 5.21
N ALA A 86 -16.85 -22.77 4.86
CA ALA A 86 -15.51 -23.27 5.19
C ALA A 86 -15.30 -23.41 6.71
N PHE A 87 -15.80 -22.47 7.51
CA PHE A 87 -15.74 -22.56 8.97
C PHE A 87 -16.57 -23.74 9.52
N ASN A 88 -17.71 -24.04 8.91
CA ASN A 88 -18.51 -25.22 9.27
C ASN A 88 -17.86 -26.55 8.88
N GLU A 89 -17.05 -26.55 7.82
CA GLU A 89 -16.29 -27.72 7.38
C GLU A 89 -15.06 -27.98 8.25
N VAL A 90 -14.41 -26.91 8.74
CA VAL A 90 -13.11 -27.00 9.41
C VAL A 90 -13.22 -27.05 10.94
N PHE A 91 -14.14 -26.30 11.55
CA PHE A 91 -14.17 -26.11 13.00
C PHE A 91 -15.42 -26.73 13.64
N SER A 92 -15.25 -27.33 14.81
CA SER A 92 -16.35 -27.80 15.66
C SER A 92 -17.09 -26.64 16.36
N GLU A 93 -18.18 -26.94 17.06
CA GLU A 93 -18.91 -25.94 17.87
C GLU A 93 -18.06 -25.35 18.99
N ASN A 94 -17.29 -26.19 19.66
CA ASN A 94 -16.45 -25.75 20.76
C ASN A 94 -15.31 -24.86 20.25
N GLU A 95 -14.69 -25.20 19.12
CA GLU A 95 -13.62 -24.38 18.54
C GLU A 95 -14.14 -23.02 18.05
N ILE A 96 -15.35 -22.95 17.48
CA ILE A 96 -15.97 -21.65 17.14
C ILE A 96 -16.21 -20.82 18.41
N ASN A 97 -16.66 -21.43 19.50
CA ASN A 97 -16.82 -20.73 20.77
C ASN A 97 -15.49 -20.22 21.31
N ASP A 98 -14.45 -21.07 21.31
CA ASP A 98 -13.12 -20.71 21.80
C ASP A 98 -12.52 -19.55 20.99
N ILE A 99 -12.63 -19.59 19.66
CA ILE A 99 -12.17 -18.50 18.78
C ILE A 99 -12.98 -17.24 19.07
N TYR A 100 -14.31 -17.35 19.15
CA TYR A 100 -15.20 -16.22 19.40
C TYR A 100 -14.89 -15.52 20.73
N ASP A 101 -14.68 -16.29 21.79
CA ASP A 101 -14.32 -15.76 23.10
C ASP A 101 -12.92 -15.13 23.07
N PHE A 102 -11.95 -15.78 22.41
CA PHE A 102 -10.59 -15.28 22.28
C PHE A 102 -10.52 -13.92 21.58
N ILE A 103 -11.22 -13.73 20.45
CA ILE A 103 -11.16 -12.48 19.68
C ILE A 103 -11.79 -11.27 20.39
N GLN A 104 -12.54 -11.51 21.46
CA GLN A 104 -13.11 -10.46 22.31
C GLN A 104 -12.19 -10.07 23.47
N THR A 105 -11.14 -10.85 23.72
CA THR A 105 -10.22 -10.56 24.81
C THR A 105 -9.40 -9.30 24.55
N SER A 106 -9.03 -8.62 25.63
CA SER A 106 -8.05 -7.52 25.56
C SER A 106 -6.66 -7.99 25.11
N ALA A 107 -6.34 -9.28 25.29
CA ALA A 107 -5.11 -9.89 24.81
C ALA A 107 -5.08 -9.92 23.27
N PHE A 108 -6.17 -10.37 22.64
CA PHE A 108 -6.31 -10.33 21.19
C PHE A 108 -6.12 -8.91 20.63
N GLU A 109 -6.79 -7.91 21.22
CA GLU A 109 -6.67 -6.51 20.79
C GLU A 109 -5.23 -6.00 20.87
N LYS A 110 -4.55 -6.22 21.99
CA LYS A 110 -3.17 -5.76 22.19
C LYS A 110 -2.19 -6.42 21.25
N PHE A 111 -2.38 -7.70 20.94
CA PHE A 111 -1.45 -8.46 20.12
C PHE A 111 -1.67 -8.26 18.63
N PHE A 112 -2.92 -8.33 18.16
CA PHE A 112 -3.23 -8.37 16.73
C PHE A 112 -3.69 -7.03 16.14
N ASN A 113 -4.26 -6.12 16.94
CA ASN A 113 -5.00 -4.99 16.39
C ASN A 113 -4.48 -3.60 16.80
N SER A 114 -3.84 -3.45 17.97
CA SER A 114 -3.43 -2.13 18.46
C SER A 114 -2.14 -1.59 17.85
N GLY A 115 -1.27 -2.46 17.30
CA GLY A 115 0.09 -2.11 16.84
C GLY A 115 1.02 -1.62 17.96
N GLU A 116 0.52 -1.46 19.17
CA GLU A 116 1.23 -0.94 20.34
C GLU A 116 2.32 -1.91 20.79
N THR A 117 2.03 -3.21 20.76
CA THR A 117 3.00 -4.26 21.07
C THR A 117 4.24 -4.16 20.18
N TYR A 118 4.07 -3.99 18.87
CA TYR A 118 5.19 -3.79 17.94
C TYR A 118 5.97 -2.51 18.24
N LYS A 119 5.30 -1.40 18.54
CA LYS A 119 5.96 -0.14 18.94
C LYS A 119 6.77 -0.31 20.22
N ILE A 120 6.21 -1.00 21.21
CA ILE A 120 6.90 -1.26 22.48
C ILE A 120 8.10 -2.17 22.25
N ILE A 121 7.95 -3.27 21.49
CA ILE A 121 9.06 -4.16 21.14
C ILE A 121 10.17 -3.36 20.47
N ALA A 122 9.87 -2.59 19.42
CA ALA A 122 10.85 -1.74 18.75
C ALA A 122 11.56 -0.79 19.72
N SER A 123 10.82 -0.20 20.67
CA SER A 123 11.42 0.68 21.68
C SER A 123 12.45 -0.01 22.59
N LYS A 124 12.38 -1.34 22.75
CA LYS A 124 13.32 -2.13 23.56
C LYS A 124 14.66 -2.39 22.87
N PHE A 125 14.78 -2.09 21.58
CA PHE A 125 16.02 -2.26 20.81
C PHE A 125 16.70 -0.92 20.47
N LYS A 126 16.21 0.21 21.04
CA LYS A 126 16.76 1.54 20.78
C LYS A 126 18.22 1.71 21.19
N ASP A 127 18.70 0.92 22.13
CA ASP A 127 20.11 0.87 22.52
C ASP A 127 20.98 0.28 21.41
N ILE A 128 20.51 -0.78 20.74
CA ILE A 128 21.17 -1.34 19.56
C ILE A 128 21.11 -0.35 18.41
N ASP A 129 19.96 0.28 18.15
CA ASP A 129 19.83 1.29 17.10
C ASP A 129 20.83 2.44 17.30
N LYS A 130 20.99 2.92 18.55
CA LYS A 130 21.98 3.94 18.91
C LYS A 130 23.41 3.49 18.75
N GLU A 131 23.71 2.24 19.07
CA GLU A 131 25.06 1.70 18.90
C GLU A 131 25.39 1.53 17.42
N ILE A 132 24.43 1.08 16.59
CA ILE A 132 24.56 1.07 15.13
C ILE A 132 24.77 2.49 14.61
N GLU A 133 24.01 3.48 15.07
CA GLU A 133 24.17 4.88 14.71
C GLU A 133 25.58 5.39 15.08
N ARG A 134 26.05 5.10 16.30
CA ARG A 134 27.40 5.45 16.76
C ARG A 134 28.49 4.80 15.92
N ILE A 135 28.36 3.50 15.63
CA ILE A 135 29.29 2.76 14.77
C ILE A 135 29.28 3.36 13.37
N THR A 136 28.10 3.64 12.82
CA THR A 136 27.94 4.27 11.50
C THR A 136 28.65 5.63 11.47
N ASN A 137 28.45 6.48 12.49
CA ASN A 137 29.09 7.79 12.61
C ASN A 137 30.62 7.69 12.74
N ASN A 138 31.14 6.66 13.41
CA ASN A 138 32.58 6.38 13.47
C ASN A 138 33.14 6.00 12.08
N PHE A 139 32.32 5.35 11.25
CA PHE A 139 32.66 5.09 9.86
C PHE A 139 32.43 6.31 8.97
N SER A 140 31.56 7.26 9.32
CA SER A 140 31.30 8.47 8.52
C SER A 140 32.51 9.41 8.37
N GLU A 141 33.53 9.33 9.24
CA GLU A 141 34.80 10.06 9.06
C GLU A 141 35.82 9.31 8.17
N THR A 142 35.66 7.99 7.98
CA THR A 142 36.63 7.12 7.28
C THR A 142 36.12 6.57 5.95
N VAL A 143 34.81 6.45 5.83
CA VAL A 143 34.05 6.30 4.62
C VAL A 143 33.57 7.72 4.35
N GLU A 144 34.02 8.35 3.26
CA GLU A 144 33.28 9.54 2.77
C GLU A 144 31.80 9.16 2.85
N GLU A 145 30.95 9.96 3.51
CA GLU A 145 29.52 9.82 3.26
C GLU A 145 29.35 9.66 1.73
N PRO A 146 28.34 8.97 1.22
CA PRO A 146 27.91 9.25 -0.15
C PRO A 146 27.48 10.73 -0.18
N THR A 147 28.48 11.61 -0.25
CA THR A 147 28.47 13.07 -0.22
C THR A 147 27.76 13.59 -1.46
N LYS A 148 27.61 12.71 -2.44
CA LYS A 148 26.72 12.91 -3.57
C LYS A 148 25.34 12.42 -3.19
N LYS A 149 24.51 13.36 -2.71
CA LYS A 149 23.09 13.41 -3.12
C LYS A 149 23.03 12.98 -4.59
N PHE A 150 22.15 12.04 -4.93
CA PHE A 150 22.00 11.61 -6.32
C PHE A 150 21.86 12.86 -7.19
N GLU A 151 22.86 13.12 -8.03
CA GLU A 151 22.90 14.32 -8.85
C GLU A 151 21.93 14.10 -10.00
N PRO A 152 20.87 14.93 -10.15
CA PRO A 152 19.89 14.70 -11.20
C PRO A 152 20.55 14.65 -12.58
N ILE A 153 20.26 13.59 -13.33
CA ILE A 153 20.87 13.34 -14.64
C ILE A 153 19.91 13.85 -15.72
N PRO A 154 20.29 14.87 -16.52
CA PRO A 154 19.42 15.37 -17.57
C PRO A 154 19.10 14.27 -18.59
N VAL A 155 17.80 14.05 -18.82
CA VAL A 155 17.28 13.15 -19.84
C VAL A 155 16.09 13.82 -20.51
N ASP A 156 16.15 14.03 -21.83
CA ASP A 156 15.03 14.62 -22.58
C ASP A 156 13.90 13.58 -22.81
N ARG A 157 13.33 13.09 -21.71
CA ARG A 157 12.29 12.06 -21.67
C ARG A 157 11.06 12.60 -20.94
N GLU A 158 9.89 11.99 -21.12
CA GLU A 158 8.70 12.40 -20.37
C GLU A 158 8.76 11.92 -18.91
N ASN A 159 7.96 12.52 -18.03
CA ASN A 159 7.92 12.14 -16.61
C ASN A 159 7.42 10.70 -16.45
N GLY A 160 8.13 9.89 -15.68
CA GLY A 160 7.75 8.50 -15.52
C GLY A 160 8.81 7.60 -14.91
N PHE A 161 8.46 6.32 -14.84
CA PHE A 161 9.33 5.23 -14.39
C PHE A 161 9.81 4.46 -15.61
N TYR A 162 11.11 4.24 -15.72
CA TYR A 162 11.76 3.60 -16.85
C TYR A 162 12.57 2.39 -16.40
N ALA A 163 12.48 1.30 -17.16
CA ALA A 163 13.47 0.24 -17.08
C ALA A 163 14.80 0.71 -17.69
N THR A 164 15.90 0.15 -17.21
CA THR A 164 17.24 0.41 -17.73
C THR A 164 17.64 -0.63 -18.77
N VAL A 165 18.36 -0.18 -19.81
CA VAL A 165 18.81 -0.99 -20.94
C VAL A 165 20.29 -1.29 -20.79
N ASP A 166 20.69 -2.54 -21.05
CA ASP A 166 22.07 -3.01 -20.99
C ASP A 166 22.81 -2.68 -19.66
N TYR A 167 22.06 -2.63 -18.55
CA TYR A 167 22.64 -2.33 -17.25
C TYR A 167 23.66 -3.40 -16.82
N ASN A 168 24.82 -2.93 -16.38
CA ASN A 168 25.86 -3.69 -15.72
C ASN A 168 26.26 -2.93 -14.44
N TYR A 169 26.65 -3.64 -13.38
CA TYR A 169 27.09 -3.04 -12.11
C TYR A 169 28.29 -2.10 -12.25
N SER A 170 29.06 -2.19 -13.33
CA SER A 170 30.17 -1.28 -13.64
C SER A 170 29.77 -0.06 -14.47
N THR A 171 28.52 0.05 -14.90
CA THR A 171 28.02 1.20 -15.67
C THR A 171 27.92 2.40 -14.73
N ALA A 172 28.59 3.51 -15.09
CA ALA A 172 28.42 4.77 -14.36
C ALA A 172 27.02 5.34 -14.59
N ASP A 173 26.42 5.96 -13.57
CA ASP A 173 25.04 6.45 -13.62
C ASP A 173 24.75 7.35 -14.83
N LYS A 174 25.72 8.21 -15.20
CA LYS A 174 25.63 9.12 -16.36
C LYS A 174 25.53 8.42 -17.72
N ASP A 175 25.95 7.16 -17.78
CA ASP A 175 25.99 6.36 -19.02
C ASP A 175 24.80 5.38 -19.10
N ILE A 176 23.89 5.42 -18.12
CA ILE A 176 22.71 4.57 -18.07
C ILE A 176 21.75 4.92 -19.21
N LYS A 177 21.36 3.89 -19.95
CA LYS A 177 20.35 3.98 -21.00
C LYS A 177 19.00 3.58 -20.45
N LEU A 178 17.97 4.31 -20.86
CA LEU A 178 16.58 4.03 -20.53
C LEU A 178 15.88 3.42 -21.73
N GLU A 179 14.87 2.60 -21.46
CA GLU A 179 13.90 2.20 -22.49
C GLU A 179 13.29 3.44 -23.16
N ASP A 180 12.90 3.31 -24.43
CA ASP A 180 12.43 4.46 -25.21
C ASP A 180 11.13 5.07 -24.69
N LYS A 181 10.31 4.25 -24.02
CA LYS A 181 9.03 4.65 -23.43
C LYS A 181 9.03 4.36 -21.94
N PRO A 182 8.39 5.23 -21.13
CA PRO A 182 8.18 4.94 -19.73
C PRO A 182 7.29 3.72 -19.57
N SER A 183 7.61 2.90 -18.58
CA SER A 183 6.74 1.83 -18.11
C SER A 183 5.54 2.40 -17.34
N LEU A 184 5.72 3.54 -16.65
CA LEU A 184 4.65 4.28 -15.97
C LEU A 184 4.81 5.78 -16.16
N THR A 185 3.71 6.51 -16.24
CA THR A 185 3.66 7.97 -16.35
C THR A 185 2.84 8.60 -15.21
N SER A 186 2.78 9.93 -15.14
CA SER A 186 1.88 10.64 -14.21
C SER A 186 0.40 10.21 -14.33
N LYS A 187 -0.05 9.73 -15.50
CA LYS A 187 -1.42 9.23 -15.71
C LYS A 187 -1.71 7.94 -14.94
N ASP A 188 -0.66 7.22 -14.58
CA ASP A 188 -0.74 5.97 -13.82
C ASP A 188 -0.75 6.22 -12.30
N ILE A 189 -0.75 7.48 -11.85
CA ILE A 189 -0.76 7.88 -10.44
C ILE A 189 -2.17 8.29 -10.01
N SER A 190 -2.68 7.71 -8.91
CA SER A 190 -3.96 8.12 -8.31
C SER A 190 -3.79 9.11 -7.17
N GLU A 191 -2.70 9.01 -6.41
CA GLU A 191 -2.39 9.90 -5.30
C GLU A 191 -0.88 10.11 -5.23
N VAL A 192 -0.46 11.35 -4.99
CA VAL A 192 0.93 11.71 -4.72
C VAL A 192 0.97 12.77 -3.63
N LYS A 193 1.77 12.51 -2.59
CA LYS A 193 1.88 13.39 -1.42
C LYS A 193 3.25 13.30 -0.77
N LYS A 194 3.60 14.33 -0.02
CA LYS A 194 4.76 14.32 0.88
C LYS A 194 4.46 13.38 2.06
N ALA A 195 5.43 12.56 2.42
CA ALA A 195 5.43 11.70 3.60
C ALA A 195 6.79 11.80 4.30
N PHE A 196 6.88 11.22 5.49
CA PHE A 196 8.13 11.12 6.24
C PHE A 196 8.44 9.64 6.46
N SER A 197 9.68 9.26 6.15
CA SER A 197 10.18 7.90 6.32
C SER A 197 10.12 7.50 7.80
N SER A 198 9.52 6.34 8.09
CA SER A 198 9.43 5.82 9.46
C SER A 198 10.78 5.40 10.06
N TYR A 199 11.82 5.30 9.23
CA TYR A 199 13.15 4.85 9.65
C TYR A 199 14.05 5.98 10.14
N ASN A 200 13.96 7.16 9.51
CA ASN A 200 14.91 8.25 9.73
C ASN A 200 14.27 9.65 9.66
N ASP A 201 12.93 9.74 9.62
CA ASP A 201 12.17 11.00 9.59
C ASP A 201 12.56 11.93 8.42
N GLN A 202 13.14 11.38 7.35
CA GLN A 202 13.47 12.13 6.15
C GLN A 202 12.22 12.29 5.27
N PRO A 203 12.02 13.46 4.63
CA PRO A 203 10.89 13.67 3.76
C PRO A 203 11.05 12.87 2.46
N GLU A 204 9.95 12.30 1.99
CA GLU A 204 9.87 11.47 0.78
C GLU A 204 8.57 11.76 0.01
N ILE A 205 8.51 11.36 -1.25
CA ILE A 205 7.26 11.39 -2.03
C ILE A 205 6.61 10.02 -1.96
N SER A 206 5.44 9.95 -1.33
CA SER A 206 4.58 8.77 -1.36
C SER A 206 3.69 8.81 -2.61
N ILE A 207 3.72 7.72 -3.38
CA ILE A 207 2.90 7.53 -4.57
C ILE A 207 1.97 6.34 -4.35
N VAL A 208 0.68 6.55 -4.64
CA VAL A 208 -0.28 5.47 -4.85
C VAL A 208 -0.64 5.48 -6.33
N PHE A 209 -0.37 4.39 -7.00
CA PHE A 209 -0.70 4.24 -8.40
C PHE A 209 -2.20 3.99 -8.59
N THR A 210 -2.72 4.42 -9.73
CA THR A 210 -3.98 3.89 -10.24
C THR A 210 -3.85 2.39 -10.37
N LYS A 211 -4.97 1.73 -10.58
CA LYS A 211 -4.98 0.29 -10.70
C LYS A 211 -4.20 -0.25 -11.90
N GLU A 212 -4.27 0.46 -13.03
CA GLU A 212 -3.49 0.16 -14.22
C GLU A 212 -2.00 0.41 -13.96
N GLY A 213 -1.68 1.51 -13.27
CA GLY A 213 -0.35 1.81 -12.79
C GLY A 213 0.20 0.73 -11.87
N ALA A 214 -0.58 0.23 -10.91
CA ALA A 214 -0.16 -0.82 -9.99
C ALA A 214 0.25 -2.10 -10.73
N LYS A 215 -0.49 -2.50 -11.77
CA LYS A 215 -0.13 -3.65 -12.63
C LYS A 215 1.15 -3.38 -13.41
N LYS A 216 1.30 -2.19 -14.00
CA LYS A 216 2.52 -1.79 -14.72
C LYS A 216 3.73 -1.76 -13.79
N PHE A 217 3.57 -1.27 -12.56
CA PHE A 217 4.62 -1.19 -11.55
C PHE A 217 5.05 -2.58 -11.06
N TYR A 218 4.09 -3.48 -10.86
CA TYR A 218 4.37 -4.88 -10.57
C TYR A 218 5.20 -5.53 -11.69
N LEU A 219 4.80 -5.36 -12.95
CA LEU A 219 5.54 -5.93 -14.09
C LEU A 219 6.94 -5.31 -14.21
N LEU A 220 7.04 -3.98 -14.12
CA LEU A 220 8.32 -3.26 -14.13
C LEU A 220 9.27 -3.80 -13.08
N THR A 221 8.83 -3.91 -11.82
CA THR A 221 9.68 -4.38 -10.73
C THR A 221 10.03 -5.86 -10.87
N LYS A 222 9.07 -6.72 -11.25
CA LYS A 222 9.30 -8.14 -11.48
C LYS A 222 10.34 -8.41 -12.58
N GLU A 223 10.29 -7.66 -13.67
CA GLU A 223 11.19 -7.84 -14.83
C GLU A 223 12.59 -7.23 -14.60
N ASN A 224 12.75 -6.39 -13.58
CA ASN A 224 13.97 -5.63 -13.31
C ASN A 224 14.60 -5.96 -11.94
N ILE A 225 14.32 -7.12 -11.35
CA ILE A 225 14.98 -7.56 -10.11
C ILE A 225 16.51 -7.55 -10.29
N GLY A 226 17.20 -6.94 -9.35
CA GLY A 226 18.65 -6.73 -9.36
C GLY A 226 19.12 -5.57 -10.25
N LYS A 227 18.21 -4.90 -10.95
CA LYS A 227 18.50 -3.77 -11.85
C LYS A 227 17.89 -2.46 -11.33
N PRO A 228 18.47 -1.32 -11.70
CA PRO A 228 17.88 -0.01 -11.44
C PRO A 228 16.62 0.24 -12.25
N VAL A 229 15.65 0.90 -11.63
CA VAL A 229 14.53 1.57 -12.30
C VAL A 229 14.71 3.07 -12.17
N ALA A 230 14.76 3.80 -13.28
CA ALA A 230 14.95 5.24 -13.28
C ALA A 230 13.62 5.96 -13.10
N ILE A 231 13.63 7.01 -12.29
CA ILE A 231 12.48 7.88 -12.03
C ILE A 231 12.79 9.24 -12.65
N VAL A 232 12.06 9.58 -13.71
CA VAL A 232 12.25 10.82 -14.49
C VAL A 232 11.19 11.84 -14.10
N ILE A 233 11.64 13.03 -13.70
CA ILE A 233 10.79 14.19 -13.38
C ILE A 233 11.47 15.44 -13.95
N ALA A 234 10.71 16.29 -14.63
CA ALA A 234 11.20 17.55 -15.22
C ALA A 234 12.46 17.39 -16.09
N LYS A 235 12.44 16.38 -16.99
CA LYS A 235 13.56 16.08 -17.90
C LYS A 235 14.85 15.69 -17.19
N GLN A 236 14.75 15.16 -15.97
CA GLN A 236 15.89 14.67 -15.20
C GLN A 236 15.55 13.33 -14.57
N ILE A 237 16.49 12.39 -14.59
CA ILE A 237 16.46 11.27 -13.65
C ILE A 237 16.72 11.88 -12.28
N VAL A 238 15.79 11.71 -11.35
CA VAL A 238 15.91 12.25 -9.98
C VAL A 238 16.21 11.17 -8.94
N SER A 239 15.97 9.91 -9.29
CA SER A 239 16.27 8.75 -8.45
C SER A 239 16.38 7.51 -9.32
N MET A 240 17.19 6.55 -8.89
CA MET A 240 17.40 5.30 -9.61
C MET A 240 17.56 4.09 -8.66
N PRO A 241 16.52 3.74 -7.89
CA PRO A 241 16.60 2.63 -6.95
C PRO A 241 16.80 1.29 -7.66
N THR A 242 17.63 0.44 -7.06
CA THR A 242 17.75 -0.97 -7.47
C THR A 242 16.55 -1.75 -6.96
N VAL A 243 15.93 -2.54 -7.83
CA VAL A 243 14.78 -3.37 -7.47
C VAL A 243 15.26 -4.63 -6.76
N ASN A 244 14.85 -4.82 -5.51
CA ASN A 244 15.25 -6.00 -4.71
C ASN A 244 14.25 -7.17 -4.81
N SER A 245 12.98 -6.87 -5.06
CA SER A 245 11.90 -7.85 -5.23
C SER A 245 10.75 -7.22 -6.01
N GLU A 246 9.85 -8.04 -6.54
CA GLU A 246 8.61 -7.55 -7.14
C GLU A 246 7.75 -6.80 -6.10
N ILE A 247 7.21 -5.64 -6.51
CA ILE A 247 6.40 -4.83 -5.60
C ILE A 247 4.92 -5.03 -5.92
N ILE A 248 4.20 -5.56 -4.93
CA ILE A 248 2.76 -5.80 -4.97
C ILE A 248 2.05 -4.68 -4.21
N GLY A 249 0.86 -4.28 -4.65
CA GLY A 249 0.01 -3.31 -3.95
C GLY A 249 0.06 -1.87 -4.44
N GLY A 250 0.83 -1.58 -5.50
CA GLY A 250 0.71 -0.32 -6.25
C GLY A 250 1.14 0.94 -5.48
N LYS A 251 2.09 0.81 -4.56
CA LYS A 251 2.67 1.94 -3.83
C LYS A 251 4.15 2.04 -4.10
N ALA A 252 4.65 3.26 -4.18
CA ALA A 252 6.07 3.56 -4.27
C ALA A 252 6.42 4.73 -3.35
N SER A 253 7.69 4.78 -2.94
CA SER A 253 8.30 5.97 -2.33
C SER A 253 9.44 6.45 -3.22
N ILE A 254 9.56 7.77 -3.38
CA ILE A 254 10.72 8.42 -3.98
C ILE A 254 11.48 9.13 -2.85
N SER A 255 12.65 8.58 -2.51
CA SER A 255 13.60 9.11 -1.53
C SER A 255 14.91 9.48 -2.21
N GLY A 256 15.67 10.41 -1.63
CA GLY A 256 16.95 10.87 -2.21
C GLY A 256 17.55 12.11 -1.55
N ASN A 257 17.30 12.32 -0.24
CA ASN A 257 17.72 13.51 0.50
C ASN A 257 17.26 14.82 -0.18
N PHE A 258 15.99 14.87 -0.57
CA PHE A 258 15.37 16.05 -1.16
C PHE A 258 14.99 17.05 -0.08
N THR A 259 15.06 18.34 -0.41
CA THR A 259 14.44 19.37 0.43
C THR A 259 12.92 19.29 0.31
N GLU A 260 12.20 19.81 1.30
CA GLU A 260 10.75 19.91 1.21
C GLU A 260 10.27 20.70 -0.02
N GLU A 261 11.01 21.76 -0.39
CA GLU A 261 10.70 22.58 -1.57
C GLU A 261 10.88 21.78 -2.87
N GLU A 262 11.92 20.94 -2.97
CA GLU A 262 12.12 20.04 -4.10
C GLU A 262 10.98 19.00 -4.18
N ILE A 263 10.59 18.43 -3.04
CA ILE A 263 9.46 17.50 -2.95
C ILE A 263 8.17 18.16 -3.41
N ASP A 264 7.85 19.35 -2.92
CA ASP A 264 6.62 20.03 -3.27
C ASP A 264 6.57 20.35 -4.79
N LYS A 265 7.69 20.76 -5.39
CA LYS A 265 7.81 20.95 -6.86
C LYS A 265 7.58 19.65 -7.63
N MET A 266 8.26 18.57 -7.23
CA MET A 266 8.13 17.27 -7.88
C MET A 266 6.69 16.73 -7.77
N ILE A 267 6.03 16.91 -6.62
CA ILE A 267 4.64 16.52 -6.42
C ILE A 267 3.72 17.26 -7.40
N GLU A 268 3.86 18.58 -7.57
CA GLU A 268 3.02 19.33 -8.51
C GLU A 268 3.23 18.87 -9.97
N ILE A 269 4.46 18.57 -10.35
CA ILE A 269 4.77 17.99 -11.69
C ILE A 269 4.11 16.61 -11.86
N LEU A 270 4.17 15.75 -10.84
CA LEU A 270 3.59 14.41 -10.87
C LEU A 270 2.06 14.42 -10.87
N LYS A 271 1.42 15.44 -10.29
CA LYS A 271 -0.04 15.64 -10.39
C LYS A 271 -0.50 16.06 -11.79
N GLY A 272 0.42 16.47 -12.67
CA GLY A 272 0.11 16.84 -14.05
C GLY A 272 -0.67 18.15 -14.20
N LYS A 273 -0.38 19.15 -13.36
CA LYS A 273 -0.91 20.52 -13.53
C LYS A 273 0.01 21.38 -14.39
#